data_AF-A0A2G9TV13-F1
#
_entry.id   AF-A0A2G9TV13-F1
#
_cell.length_a   1.000
_cell.length_b   1.000
_cell.length_c   1.000
_cell.angle_alpha   90.00
_cell.angle_beta   90.00
_cell.angle_gamma   90.00
#
_symmetry.space_group_name_H-M   'P 1'
#
loop_
_entity.id
_entity.type
_entity.pdbx_description
1 polymer ?
#
loop_
_entity_poly.entity_id
_entity_poly.type
_entity_poly.pdbx_seq_one_letter_code
_entity_poly.pdbx_strand_id
1 'polypeptide(L)'
;MARLLDLTVGCEEICRDYADNALARRQPDWRRFLLVPWLEKEFELKEEIQRHPPDENFFISGRSLDMLPSEAAQQVAAEAIKKRDLSRPLRIYADGLQMIESLSEVKYEEVSNWRNADVLWLKRHFREYEGLENIWIIKPWNLARGMDMFVSDDIRQIIRLTESGPKIACKYIEHPVLFPRTDNHCMVKFDLRYIVFVNQVRPLRAHVYNNFWIRFAINEFSLHRLDDIDTHFTVFNYGDDDKVLQERLGCRLQVRIFILSQS
;
A
#
# COMPACT_ATOMS: atom_id res chain seq x y z
N MET A 1 -24.43 -25.08 5.13
CA MET A 1 -25.59 -24.15 5.10
C MET A 1 -25.19 -22.87 4.36
N ALA A 2 -25.97 -22.38 3.39
CA ALA A 2 -25.61 -21.24 2.53
C ALA A 2 -26.59 -20.05 2.65
N ARG A 3 -26.99 -19.75 3.87
CA ARG A 3 -27.99 -18.74 4.20
C ARG A 3 -27.33 -17.62 5.01
N LEU A 4 -27.50 -16.38 4.58
CA LEU A 4 -27.16 -15.15 5.33
C LEU A 4 -28.31 -14.79 6.23
N LEU A 5 -28.11 -14.44 7.50
CA LEU A 5 -29.15 -13.74 8.25
C LEU A 5 -29.17 -12.26 7.80
N ASP A 6 -30.25 -11.81 7.18
CA ASP A 6 -30.38 -10.46 6.61
C ASP A 6 -31.04 -9.51 7.64
N LEU A 7 -32.15 -9.96 8.25
CA LEU A 7 -32.93 -9.21 9.25
C LEU A 7 -33.63 -10.17 10.21
N THR A 8 -33.78 -9.78 11.47
CA THR A 8 -34.74 -10.38 12.41
C THR A 8 -35.90 -9.43 12.62
N VAL A 9 -37.07 -9.78 12.09
CA VAL A 9 -38.32 -9.03 12.30
C VAL A 9 -39.29 -9.96 12.99
N GLY A 10 -39.56 -9.71 14.28
CA GLY A 10 -40.54 -10.47 15.08
C GLY A 10 -40.34 -11.98 15.04
N CYS A 11 -39.38 -12.52 15.81
CA CYS A 11 -39.06 -13.95 15.92
C CYS A 11 -38.78 -14.73 14.61
N GLU A 12 -38.90 -14.12 13.43
CA GLU A 12 -38.57 -14.73 12.15
C GLU A 12 -37.20 -14.27 11.66
N GLU A 13 -36.34 -15.25 11.35
CA GLU A 13 -35.04 -15.06 10.74
C GLU A 13 -35.18 -14.97 9.22
N ILE A 14 -35.08 -13.76 8.66
CA ILE A 14 -35.06 -13.57 7.21
C ILE A 14 -33.64 -13.87 6.74
N CYS A 15 -33.51 -14.88 5.88
CA CYS A 15 -32.21 -15.25 5.33
C CYS A 15 -32.10 -15.13 3.81
N ARG A 16 -30.99 -14.57 3.31
CA ARG A 16 -30.65 -14.58 1.88
C ARG A 16 -29.84 -15.82 1.53
N ASP A 17 -30.33 -16.62 0.59
CA ASP A 17 -29.60 -17.80 0.09
C ASP A 17 -28.65 -17.38 -1.03
N TYR A 18 -27.34 -17.45 -0.80
CA TYR A 18 -26.34 -17.02 -1.80
C TYR A 18 -26.14 -18.00 -2.95
N ALA A 19 -26.54 -19.25 -2.75
CA ALA A 19 -26.63 -20.19 -3.85
C ALA A 19 -27.94 -20.01 -4.62
N ASP A 20 -28.90 -19.18 -4.17
CA ASP A 20 -30.09 -18.81 -4.95
C ASP A 20 -29.78 -17.68 -5.95
N ASN A 21 -29.24 -18.09 -7.10
CA ASN A 21 -29.03 -17.22 -8.25
C ASN A 21 -29.72 -17.79 -9.50
N ALA A 22 -29.73 -17.02 -10.60
CA ALA A 22 -30.42 -17.43 -11.83
C ALA A 22 -29.94 -18.78 -12.39
N LEU A 23 -28.68 -19.17 -12.16
CA LEU A 23 -28.14 -20.47 -12.57
C LEU A 23 -28.68 -21.59 -11.69
N ALA A 24 -28.72 -21.39 -10.37
CA ALA A 24 -29.25 -22.37 -9.43
C ALA A 24 -30.75 -22.62 -9.59
N ARG A 25 -31.54 -21.60 -9.97
CA ARG A 25 -32.97 -21.77 -10.28
C ARG A 25 -33.21 -22.58 -11.54
N ARG A 26 -32.31 -22.46 -12.53
CA ARG A 26 -32.36 -23.24 -13.77
C ARG A 26 -31.85 -24.67 -13.58
N GLN A 27 -30.92 -24.87 -12.66
CA GLN A 27 -30.30 -26.17 -12.40
C GLN A 27 -30.20 -26.42 -10.88
N PRO A 28 -31.30 -26.85 -10.23
CA PRO A 28 -31.36 -27.02 -8.78
C PRO A 28 -30.28 -27.97 -8.23
N ASP A 29 -29.95 -29.02 -8.99
CA ASP A 29 -28.94 -30.02 -8.63
C ASP A 29 -27.51 -29.45 -8.59
N TRP A 30 -27.29 -28.25 -9.14
CA TRP A 30 -25.98 -27.62 -9.14
C TRP A 30 -25.62 -26.93 -7.83
N ARG A 31 -26.57 -26.83 -6.91
CA ARG A 31 -26.37 -26.20 -5.61
C ARG A 31 -25.11 -26.70 -4.90
N ARG A 32 -24.86 -28.02 -4.89
CA ARG A 32 -23.65 -28.60 -4.27
C ARG A 32 -22.36 -28.09 -4.90
N PHE A 33 -22.34 -27.84 -6.21
CA PHE A 33 -21.16 -27.35 -6.93
C PHE A 33 -20.97 -25.85 -6.75
N LEU A 34 -22.06 -25.09 -6.64
CA LEU A 34 -22.02 -23.65 -6.32
C LEU A 34 -21.48 -23.36 -4.91
N LEU A 35 -21.49 -24.37 -4.02
CA LEU A 35 -20.95 -24.28 -2.68
C LEU A 35 -19.48 -24.70 -2.56
N VAL A 36 -18.93 -25.45 -3.52
CA VAL A 36 -17.53 -25.93 -3.54
C VAL A 36 -16.48 -24.83 -3.34
N PRO A 37 -16.63 -23.62 -3.88
CA PRO A 37 -15.62 -22.58 -3.71
C PRO A 37 -15.48 -22.01 -2.29
N TRP A 38 -16.47 -22.25 -1.43
CA TRP A 38 -16.47 -21.80 -0.05
C TRP A 38 -15.85 -22.88 0.83
N LEU A 39 -14.66 -22.61 1.38
CA LEU A 39 -14.10 -23.48 2.40
C LEU A 39 -14.86 -23.22 3.70
N GLU A 40 -15.50 -24.25 4.25
CA GLU A 40 -15.99 -24.27 5.65
C GLU A 40 -14.79 -24.34 6.60
N LYS A 41 -13.94 -23.32 6.55
CA LYS A 41 -12.96 -23.10 7.60
C LYS A 41 -13.60 -22.10 8.54
N GLU A 42 -14.24 -22.60 9.59
CA GLU A 42 -14.69 -21.74 10.67
C GLU A 42 -13.46 -21.04 11.24
N PHE A 43 -13.40 -19.72 11.07
CA PHE A 43 -12.52 -18.90 11.87
C PHE A 43 -13.11 -18.86 13.28
N GLU A 44 -12.92 -19.93 14.05
CA GLU A 44 -13.00 -19.83 15.50
C GLU A 44 -11.83 -18.95 15.94
N LEU A 45 -12.07 -17.64 15.95
CA LEU A 45 -11.27 -16.72 16.75
C LEU A 45 -11.47 -17.14 18.20
N LYS A 46 -10.57 -17.99 18.70
CA LYS A 46 -10.49 -18.36 20.12
C LYS A 46 -10.15 -17.18 21.01
N GLU A 47 -9.72 -16.08 20.40
CA GLU A 47 -9.46 -14.81 21.05
C GLU A 47 -10.72 -13.94 21.00
N GLU A 48 -11.21 -13.59 22.18
CA GLU A 48 -12.26 -12.60 22.34
C GLU A 48 -11.70 -11.23 21.92
N ILE A 49 -12.15 -10.70 20.78
CA ILE A 49 -11.73 -9.36 20.31
C ILE A 49 -12.35 -8.33 21.25
N GLN A 50 -11.61 -7.96 22.30
CA GLN A 50 -12.00 -6.87 23.18
C GLN A 50 -11.88 -5.55 22.42
N ARG A 51 -13.03 -5.00 22.02
CA ARG A 51 -13.11 -3.70 21.36
C ARG A 51 -12.94 -2.59 22.39
N HIS A 52 -11.70 -2.27 22.73
CA HIS A 52 -11.38 -1.04 23.44
C HIS A 52 -11.31 0.12 22.44
N PRO A 53 -11.77 1.33 22.80
CA PRO A 53 -11.44 2.52 22.02
C PRO A 53 -9.93 2.58 21.83
N PRO A 54 -9.43 2.80 20.60
CA PRO A 54 -7.99 2.94 20.37
C PRO A 54 -7.44 4.07 21.24
N ASP A 55 -6.40 3.77 22.02
CA ASP A 55 -5.69 4.73 22.85
C ASP A 55 -4.64 5.49 22.03
N GLU A 56 -3.92 6.44 22.64
CA GLU A 56 -2.86 7.17 21.93
C GLU A 56 -1.80 6.23 21.35
N ASN A 57 -1.49 5.12 22.03
CA ASN A 57 -0.52 4.14 21.56
C ASN A 57 -0.98 3.46 20.27
N PHE A 58 -2.26 3.17 20.10
CA PHE A 58 -2.79 2.66 18.83
C PHE A 58 -2.51 3.62 17.66
N PHE A 59 -2.62 4.93 17.88
CA PHE A 59 -2.34 5.93 16.85
C PHE A 59 -0.84 6.20 16.63
N ILE A 60 0.01 5.80 17.59
CA ILE A 60 1.46 5.98 17.53
C ILE A 60 2.17 4.70 17.06
N SER A 61 1.59 3.51 17.27
CA SER A 61 2.22 2.22 16.95
C SER A 61 2.52 2.03 15.46
N GLY A 62 1.72 2.64 14.59
CA GLY A 62 1.96 2.68 13.14
C GLY A 62 2.98 3.74 12.70
N ARG A 63 3.46 4.59 13.61
CA ARG A 63 4.53 5.54 13.30
C ARG A 63 5.85 4.78 13.32
N SER A 64 6.45 4.56 12.15
CA SER A 64 7.88 4.27 12.10
C SER A 64 8.61 5.43 12.77
N LEU A 65 9.65 5.19 13.56
CA LEU A 65 10.50 6.27 14.05
C LEU A 65 11.51 6.65 12.96
N ASP A 66 11.89 7.91 12.91
CA ASP A 66 12.96 8.35 12.02
C ASP A 66 14.26 7.72 12.52
N MET A 67 14.94 6.98 11.65
CA MET A 67 16.17 6.29 11.99
C MET A 67 17.32 7.28 11.85
N LEU A 68 17.98 7.58 12.96
CA LEU A 68 19.24 8.31 12.92
C LEU A 68 20.35 7.39 12.40
N PRO A 69 21.39 7.93 11.73
CA PRO A 69 22.56 7.14 11.36
C PRO A 69 23.19 6.50 12.59
N SER A 70 23.70 5.27 12.46
CA SER A 70 24.45 4.62 13.53
C SER A 70 25.65 5.46 13.97
N GLU A 71 26.09 5.32 15.24
CA GLU A 71 27.28 6.04 15.74
C GLU A 71 28.51 5.83 14.84
N ALA A 72 28.69 4.61 14.33
CA ALA A 72 29.75 4.30 13.37
C ALA A 72 29.64 5.12 12.08
N ALA A 73 28.43 5.24 11.50
CA ALA A 73 28.20 6.06 10.31
C ALA A 73 28.44 7.56 10.58
N GLN A 74 28.03 8.05 11.76
CA GLN A 74 28.30 9.43 12.18
C GLN A 74 29.80 9.69 12.34
N GLN A 75 30.56 8.74 12.88
CA GLN A 75 32.01 8.84 13.04
C GLN A 75 32.72 8.96 11.67
N VAL A 76 32.32 8.14 10.70
CA VAL A 76 32.84 8.19 9.32
C VAL A 76 32.58 9.57 8.70
N ALA A 77 31.37 10.09 8.84
CA ALA A 77 31.03 11.43 8.34
C ALA A 77 31.86 12.52 9.04
N ALA A 78 32.02 12.46 10.35
CA ALA A 78 32.82 13.42 11.11
C ALA A 78 34.30 13.41 10.70
N GLU A 79 34.87 12.24 10.44
CA GLU A 79 36.23 12.12 9.90
C GLU A 79 36.36 12.69 8.49
N ALA A 80 35.37 12.42 7.62
CA ALA A 80 35.35 12.97 6.26
C ALA A 80 35.31 14.50 6.27
N ILE A 81 34.53 15.10 7.17
CA ILE A 81 34.47 16.56 7.37
C ILE A 81 35.83 17.10 7.82
N LYS A 82 36.47 16.45 8.82
CA LYS A 82 37.80 16.88 9.32
C LYS A 82 38.89 16.80 8.27
N LYS A 83 38.85 15.79 7.40
CA LYS A 83 39.84 15.55 6.33
C LYS A 83 39.52 16.31 5.04
N ARG A 84 38.44 17.10 5.00
CA ARG A 84 38.00 17.81 3.81
C ARG A 84 39.01 18.88 3.42
N ASP A 85 39.37 18.90 2.14
CA ASP A 85 40.08 20.01 1.52
C ASP A 85 39.18 21.25 1.50
N LEU A 86 39.61 22.33 2.16
CA LEU A 86 38.86 23.58 2.23
C LEU A 86 39.10 24.49 1.01
N SER A 87 40.06 24.15 0.15
CA SER A 87 40.34 24.91 -1.08
C SER A 87 39.30 24.66 -2.18
N ARG A 88 38.64 23.49 -2.15
CA ARG A 88 37.59 23.12 -3.11
C ARG A 88 36.21 23.65 -2.68
N PRO A 89 35.34 24.03 -3.64
CA PRO A 89 33.96 24.38 -3.33
C PRO A 89 33.21 23.20 -2.70
N LEU A 90 32.14 23.49 -1.94
CA LEU A 90 31.22 22.47 -1.43
C LEU A 90 30.32 21.97 -2.55
N ARG A 91 30.27 20.66 -2.79
CA ARG A 91 29.26 20.06 -3.65
C ARG A 91 27.93 20.02 -2.91
N ILE A 92 26.96 20.79 -3.36
CA ILE A 92 25.65 20.87 -2.71
C ILE A 92 24.59 20.29 -3.65
N TYR A 93 23.81 19.35 -3.14
CA TYR A 93 22.54 18.97 -3.75
C TYR A 93 21.43 19.68 -2.98
N ALA A 94 20.67 20.54 -3.64
CA ALA A 94 19.60 21.31 -3.02
C ALA A 94 18.31 21.21 -3.86
N ASP A 95 17.15 21.27 -3.20
CA ASP A 95 15.84 21.39 -3.87
C ASP A 95 15.37 22.86 -3.99
N GLY A 96 16.31 23.79 -3.83
CA GLY A 96 16.15 25.21 -4.12
C GLY A 96 17.33 26.04 -3.59
N LEU A 97 17.93 26.83 -4.48
CA LEU A 97 19.13 27.61 -4.16
C LEU A 97 18.85 28.96 -3.48
N GLN A 98 17.58 29.39 -3.40
CA GLN A 98 17.19 30.71 -2.91
C GLN A 98 17.79 31.12 -1.55
N MET A 99 18.07 30.15 -0.67
CA MET A 99 18.69 30.43 0.64
C MET A 99 20.22 30.41 0.63
N ILE A 100 20.85 29.83 -0.40
CA ILE A 100 22.30 29.66 -0.50
C ILE A 100 22.95 30.54 -1.58
N GLU A 101 22.16 31.08 -2.52
CA GLU A 101 22.62 32.05 -3.53
C GLU A 101 23.23 33.32 -2.94
N SER A 102 22.82 33.69 -1.72
CA SER A 102 23.32 34.88 -1.03
C SER A 102 24.54 34.61 -0.15
N LEU A 103 25.07 33.38 -0.11
CA LEU A 103 26.26 33.05 0.67
C LEU A 103 27.50 33.65 -0.01
N SER A 104 28.11 34.66 0.62
CA SER A 104 29.29 35.35 0.11
C SER A 104 30.62 34.72 0.54
N GLU A 105 30.64 34.00 1.67
CA GLU A 105 31.86 33.45 2.26
C GLU A 105 32.17 32.00 1.84
N VAL A 106 31.16 31.26 1.39
CA VAL A 106 31.27 29.83 1.11
C VAL A 106 31.14 29.58 -0.38
N LYS A 107 32.23 29.11 -1.00
CA LYS A 107 32.20 28.65 -2.39
C LYS A 107 31.49 27.31 -2.46
N TYR A 108 30.50 27.19 -3.34
CA TYR A 108 29.79 25.94 -3.59
C TYR A 108 29.62 25.67 -5.08
N GLU A 109 29.43 24.40 -5.42
CA GLU A 109 29.01 23.93 -6.74
C GLU A 109 27.74 23.09 -6.58
N GLU A 110 26.71 23.39 -7.36
CA GLU A 110 25.49 22.58 -7.35
C GLU A 110 25.73 21.28 -8.12
N VAL A 111 25.30 20.17 -7.54
CA VAL A 111 25.33 18.85 -8.20
C VAL A 111 23.91 18.32 -8.39
N SER A 112 23.67 17.66 -9.53
CA SER A 112 22.35 17.11 -9.88
C SER A 112 22.06 15.72 -9.27
N ASN A 113 23.10 15.02 -8.80
CA ASN A 113 22.98 13.73 -8.14
C ASN A 113 23.39 13.85 -6.67
N TRP A 114 22.46 13.58 -5.77
CA TRP A 114 22.67 13.66 -4.32
C TRP A 114 23.79 12.74 -3.83
N ARG A 115 24.06 11.61 -4.51
CA ARG A 115 25.16 10.69 -4.16
C ARG A 115 26.55 11.28 -4.37
N ASN A 116 26.66 12.32 -5.19
CA ASN A 116 27.91 13.02 -5.47
C ASN A 116 28.07 14.29 -4.62
N ALA A 117 27.08 14.61 -3.76
CA ALA A 117 27.09 15.80 -2.94
C ALA A 117 27.92 15.62 -1.66
N ASP A 118 28.57 16.69 -1.23
CA ASP A 118 29.15 16.79 0.11
C ASP A 118 28.08 17.21 1.14
N VAL A 119 27.09 18.00 0.72
CA VAL A 119 25.99 18.52 1.56
C VAL A 119 24.67 18.35 0.85
N LEU A 120 23.67 17.82 1.56
CA LEU A 120 22.28 17.80 1.14
C LEU A 120 21.55 18.96 1.80
N TRP A 121 21.06 19.92 1.02
CA TRP A 121 20.30 21.07 1.48
C TRP A 121 18.86 20.97 0.99
N LEU A 122 18.05 20.18 1.70
CA LEU A 122 16.69 19.86 1.29
C LEU A 122 15.68 20.66 2.13
N LYS A 123 14.77 21.37 1.44
CA LYS A 123 13.53 21.92 2.02
C LYS A 123 12.53 20.80 2.26
N ARG A 124 12.57 19.74 1.45
CA ARG A 124 11.74 18.54 1.61
C ARG A 124 12.25 17.70 2.78
N HIS A 125 11.31 17.16 3.56
CA HIS A 125 11.60 16.20 4.62
C HIS A 125 12.04 14.87 4.02
N PHE A 126 13.12 14.30 4.52
CA PHE A 126 13.56 12.93 4.22
C PHE A 126 13.62 12.13 5.51
N ARG A 127 13.21 10.87 5.45
CA ARG A 127 13.05 10.02 6.64
C ARG A 127 14.18 9.01 6.80
N GLU A 128 14.60 8.42 5.69
CA GLU A 128 15.68 7.46 5.63
C GLU A 128 16.93 8.20 5.13
N TYR A 129 18.01 8.16 5.92
CA TYR A 129 19.28 8.76 5.49
C TYR A 129 19.96 7.92 4.40
N GLU A 130 19.62 6.64 4.29
CA GLU A 130 20.13 5.72 3.26
C GLU A 130 19.40 5.89 1.92
N GLY A 131 18.12 6.32 1.97
CA GLY A 131 17.29 6.61 0.82
C GLY A 131 16.47 7.88 1.06
N LEU A 132 16.73 8.94 0.30
CA LEU A 132 15.98 10.20 0.37
C LEU A 132 14.51 10.08 -0.12
N GLU A 133 14.02 8.86 -0.26
CA GLU A 133 12.69 8.54 -0.78
C GLU A 133 11.66 8.74 0.33
N ASN A 134 10.77 9.72 0.14
CA ASN A 134 9.70 10.03 1.08
C ASN A 134 8.36 10.03 0.34
N ILE A 135 8.04 8.89 -0.29
CA ILE A 135 6.87 8.77 -1.16
C ILE A 135 5.66 8.32 -0.34
N TRP A 136 4.53 8.99 -0.56
CA TRP A 136 3.24 8.73 0.08
C TRP A 136 2.19 8.42 -0.97
N ILE A 137 1.22 7.58 -0.61
CA ILE A 137 -0.03 7.46 -1.34
C ILE A 137 -1.16 8.10 -0.54
N ILE A 138 -1.82 9.06 -1.16
CA ILE A 138 -2.93 9.81 -0.60
C ILE A 138 -4.22 9.21 -1.13
N LYS A 139 -5.13 8.85 -0.22
CA LYS A 139 -6.38 8.15 -0.55
C LYS A 139 -7.58 8.88 0.02
N PRO A 140 -8.66 9.07 -0.76
CA PRO A 140 -9.93 9.55 -0.24
C PRO A 140 -10.57 8.45 0.62
N TRP A 141 -11.31 8.86 1.65
CA TRP A 141 -11.96 7.93 2.58
C TRP A 141 -13.21 7.24 2.00
N ASN A 142 -13.85 7.86 1.00
CA ASN A 142 -15.17 7.45 0.48
C ASN A 142 -15.20 7.18 -1.03
N LEU A 143 -14.05 7.13 -1.72
CA LEU A 143 -13.98 6.75 -3.14
C LEU A 143 -13.26 5.41 -3.33
N ALA A 144 -13.47 4.84 -4.51
CA ALA A 144 -12.93 3.53 -4.89
C ALA A 144 -12.32 3.58 -6.29
N ARG A 145 -11.78 2.45 -6.76
CA ARG A 145 -11.23 2.28 -8.12
C ARG A 145 -10.06 3.21 -8.46
N GLY A 146 -9.28 3.61 -7.46
CA GLY A 146 -8.13 4.52 -7.67
C GLY A 146 -8.53 5.97 -7.94
N MET A 147 -9.83 6.31 -7.89
CA MET A 147 -10.29 7.68 -8.08
C MET A 147 -9.75 8.58 -6.96
N ASP A 148 -9.25 9.75 -7.36
CA ASP A 148 -8.74 10.79 -6.46
C ASP A 148 -7.62 10.29 -5.52
N MET A 149 -6.92 9.23 -5.93
CA MET A 149 -5.72 8.74 -5.27
C MET A 149 -4.48 9.29 -5.96
N PHE A 150 -3.47 9.67 -5.17
CA PHE A 150 -2.23 10.25 -5.70
C PHE A 150 -1.03 9.60 -5.02
N VAL A 151 0.00 9.26 -5.79
CA VAL A 151 1.32 8.93 -5.24
C VAL A 151 2.19 10.18 -5.39
N SER A 152 2.82 10.61 -4.30
CA SER A 152 3.57 11.87 -4.27
C SER A 152 4.64 11.88 -3.19
N ASP A 153 5.78 12.50 -3.49
CA ASP A 153 6.84 12.89 -2.57
C ASP A 153 6.84 14.41 -2.30
N ASP A 154 5.90 15.17 -2.88
CA ASP A 154 5.79 16.63 -2.70
C ASP A 154 4.74 16.99 -1.65
N ILE A 155 5.21 17.40 -0.48
CA ILE A 155 4.36 17.86 0.62
C ILE A 155 3.43 19.01 0.24
N ARG A 156 3.84 19.89 -0.69
CA ARG A 156 3.00 21.02 -1.14
C ARG A 156 1.79 20.52 -1.92
N GLN A 157 2.00 19.52 -2.77
CA GLN A 157 0.91 18.83 -3.46
C GLN A 157 0.00 18.16 -2.44
N ILE A 158 0.56 17.37 -1.50
CA ILE A 158 -0.20 16.64 -0.48
C ILE A 158 -1.08 17.58 0.37
N ILE A 159 -0.55 18.73 0.79
CA ILE A 159 -1.32 19.73 1.54
C ILE A 159 -2.49 20.26 0.69
N ARG A 160 -2.25 20.60 -0.58
CA ARG A 160 -3.32 21.08 -1.47
C ARG A 160 -4.37 20.03 -1.78
N LEU A 161 -4.03 18.74 -1.75
CA LEU A 161 -5.03 17.67 -1.94
C LEU A 161 -6.15 17.71 -0.88
N THR A 162 -5.90 18.32 0.29
CA THR A 162 -6.93 18.53 1.33
C THR A 162 -8.07 19.45 0.88
N GLU A 163 -7.84 20.32 -0.11
CA GLU A 163 -8.85 21.23 -0.69
C GLU A 163 -9.99 20.45 -1.38
N SER A 164 -9.70 19.23 -1.86
CA SER A 164 -10.67 18.34 -2.52
C SER A 164 -11.39 17.39 -1.54
N GLY A 165 -11.22 17.59 -0.23
CA GLY A 165 -11.86 16.83 0.83
C GLY A 165 -10.91 15.95 1.64
N PRO A 166 -11.42 15.32 2.72
CA PRO A 166 -10.60 14.59 3.67
C PRO A 166 -9.96 13.36 3.03
N LYS A 167 -8.67 13.15 3.36
CA LYS A 167 -7.81 12.12 2.76
C LYS A 167 -6.91 11.51 3.82
N ILE A 168 -6.50 10.27 3.57
CA ILE A 168 -5.55 9.53 4.39
C ILE A 168 -4.23 9.48 3.63
N ALA A 169 -3.16 9.92 4.27
CA ALA A 169 -1.80 9.72 3.79
C ALA A 169 -1.26 8.39 4.32
N CYS A 170 -0.86 7.50 3.43
CA CYS A 170 -0.19 6.25 3.79
C CYS A 170 1.21 6.23 3.17
N LYS A 171 2.19 5.68 3.90
CA LYS A 171 3.52 5.47 3.33
C LYS A 171 3.41 4.60 2.07
N TYR A 172 4.02 5.03 0.97
CA TYR A 172 4.05 4.22 -0.24
C TYR A 172 5.08 3.09 -0.08
N ILE A 173 4.75 1.93 -0.62
CA ILE A 173 5.66 0.78 -0.66
C ILE A 173 6.57 0.98 -1.88
N GLU A 174 7.79 1.46 -1.64
CA GLU A 174 8.80 1.73 -2.68
C GLU A 174 9.44 0.46 -3.25
N HIS A 175 9.49 -0.62 -2.47
CA HIS A 175 10.09 -1.90 -2.87
C HIS A 175 9.07 -3.04 -2.81
N PRO A 176 8.01 -3.00 -3.65
CA PRO A 176 7.04 -4.08 -3.70
C PRO A 176 7.67 -5.33 -4.31
N VAL A 177 7.14 -6.50 -3.96
CA VAL A 177 7.41 -7.71 -4.74
C VAL A 177 6.82 -7.51 -6.13
N LEU A 178 7.63 -7.74 -7.16
CA LEU A 178 7.24 -7.59 -8.56
C LEU A 178 6.95 -8.95 -9.19
N PHE A 179 6.09 -8.94 -10.19
CA PHE A 179 5.73 -10.12 -10.96
C PHE A 179 6.06 -9.93 -12.44
N PRO A 180 6.69 -10.89 -13.12
CA PRO A 180 6.93 -10.82 -14.55
C PRO A 180 5.61 -11.01 -15.31
N ARG A 181 5.13 -9.98 -16.01
CA ARG A 181 3.94 -10.10 -16.87
C ARG A 181 4.27 -10.93 -18.11
N THR A 182 3.39 -11.86 -18.48
CA THR A 182 3.66 -12.83 -19.56
C THR A 182 3.58 -12.24 -20.96
N ASP A 183 2.84 -11.15 -21.13
CA ASP A 183 2.52 -10.52 -22.41
C ASP A 183 3.49 -9.39 -22.81
N ASN A 184 4.01 -8.63 -21.85
CA ASN A 184 4.98 -7.55 -22.11
C ASN A 184 6.36 -7.79 -21.48
N HIS A 185 6.53 -8.87 -20.72
CA HIS A 185 7.79 -9.25 -20.05
C HIS A 185 8.31 -8.23 -19.03
N CYS A 186 7.50 -7.25 -18.63
CA CYS A 186 7.87 -6.26 -17.62
C CYS A 186 7.71 -6.83 -16.21
N MET A 187 8.55 -6.35 -15.29
CA MET A 187 8.37 -6.59 -13.86
C MET A 187 7.36 -5.58 -13.29
N VAL A 188 6.14 -6.05 -13.02
CA VAL A 188 5.02 -5.17 -12.64
C VAL A 188 4.62 -5.35 -11.19
N LYS A 189 4.08 -4.29 -10.60
CA LYS A 189 3.43 -4.33 -9.28
C LYS A 189 2.15 -5.15 -9.33
N PHE A 190 1.79 -5.81 -8.24
CA PHE A 190 0.51 -6.52 -8.14
C PHE A 190 -0.08 -6.45 -6.73
N ASP A 191 -1.36 -6.80 -6.61
CA ASP A 191 -2.00 -7.06 -5.33
C ASP A 191 -2.86 -8.34 -5.38
N LEU A 192 -3.15 -8.88 -4.19
CA LEU A 192 -4.01 -10.05 -4.01
C LEU A 192 -5.39 -9.63 -3.48
N ARG A 193 -6.44 -9.98 -4.23
CA ARG A 193 -7.83 -9.83 -3.80
C ARG A 193 -8.35 -11.16 -3.24
N TYR A 194 -8.44 -11.22 -1.92
CA TYR A 194 -9.23 -12.24 -1.23
C TYR A 194 -10.69 -11.81 -1.14
N ILE A 195 -11.61 -12.77 -1.21
CA ILE A 195 -13.01 -12.55 -0.84
C ILE A 195 -13.23 -13.21 0.51
N VAL A 196 -13.74 -12.44 1.45
CA VAL A 196 -14.17 -12.92 2.76
C VAL A 196 -15.67 -12.73 2.86
N PHE A 197 -16.37 -13.79 3.24
CA PHE A 197 -17.80 -13.80 3.46
C PHE A 197 -18.09 -13.87 4.95
N VAL A 198 -18.59 -12.80 5.53
CA VAL A 198 -19.01 -12.76 6.94
C VAL A 198 -20.50 -13.05 6.99
N ASN A 199 -20.89 -14.16 7.60
CA ASN A 199 -22.29 -14.57 7.69
C ASN A 199 -22.92 -14.31 9.07
N GLN A 200 -22.10 -14.12 10.09
CA GLN A 200 -22.56 -13.82 11.45
C GLN A 200 -21.53 -12.94 12.15
N VAL A 201 -21.98 -11.97 12.94
CA VAL A 201 -21.09 -11.07 13.69
C VAL A 201 -21.07 -11.36 15.20
N ARG A 202 -22.03 -12.17 15.69
CA ARG A 202 -22.14 -12.59 17.10
C ARG A 202 -22.74 -14.01 17.22
N PRO A 203 -21.94 -15.04 17.56
CA PRO A 203 -20.47 -15.08 17.41
C PRO A 203 -20.03 -14.72 15.98
N LEU A 204 -18.82 -14.19 15.83
CA LEU A 204 -18.26 -13.90 14.52
C LEU A 204 -18.06 -15.21 13.75
N ARG A 205 -18.68 -15.33 12.57
CA ARG A 205 -18.47 -16.42 11.63
C ARG A 205 -18.19 -15.80 10.26
N ALA A 206 -17.10 -16.25 9.66
CA ALA A 206 -16.65 -15.80 8.35
C ALA A 206 -16.02 -16.96 7.57
N HIS A 207 -16.03 -16.87 6.24
CA HIS A 207 -15.52 -17.87 5.31
C HIS A 207 -14.62 -17.16 4.29
N VAL A 208 -13.47 -17.74 3.96
CA VAL A 208 -12.59 -17.21 2.90
C VAL A 208 -12.86 -18.01 1.63
N TYR A 209 -13.08 -17.30 0.53
CA TYR A 209 -13.23 -17.89 -0.78
C TYR A 209 -11.90 -18.53 -1.22
N ASN A 210 -11.94 -19.79 -1.67
CA ASN A 210 -10.72 -20.55 -1.96
C ASN A 210 -9.96 -20.07 -3.21
N ASN A 211 -10.60 -19.25 -4.04
CA ASN A 211 -9.96 -18.62 -5.17
C ASN A 211 -9.68 -17.16 -4.81
N PHE A 212 -8.50 -16.65 -5.13
CA PHE A 212 -8.20 -15.22 -5.04
C PHE A 212 -7.87 -14.71 -6.43
N TRP A 213 -8.02 -13.40 -6.64
CA TRP A 213 -7.59 -12.78 -7.88
C TRP A 213 -6.32 -11.99 -7.66
N ILE A 214 -5.34 -12.23 -8.52
CA ILE A 214 -4.20 -11.34 -8.64
C ILE A 214 -4.61 -10.19 -9.54
N ARG A 215 -4.24 -8.98 -9.16
CA ARG A 215 -4.47 -7.80 -9.97
C ARG A 215 -3.13 -7.14 -10.25
N PHE A 216 -2.78 -7.06 -11.52
CA PHE A 216 -1.51 -6.54 -11.98
C PHE A 216 -1.63 -5.06 -12.33
N ALA A 217 -0.53 -4.33 -12.14
CA ALA A 217 -0.27 -3.08 -12.83
C ALA A 217 0.09 -3.39 -14.29
N ILE A 218 0.16 -2.35 -15.12
CA ILE A 218 0.36 -2.49 -16.56
C ILE A 218 1.81 -2.31 -16.94
N ASN A 219 2.39 -1.21 -16.45
CA ASN A 219 3.73 -0.78 -16.80
C ASN A 219 4.78 -1.37 -15.86
N GLU A 220 6.03 -1.42 -16.33
CA GLU A 220 7.18 -1.78 -15.50
C GLU A 220 7.25 -0.87 -14.27
N PHE A 221 7.44 -1.48 -13.10
CA PHE A 221 7.46 -0.72 -11.86
C PHE A 221 8.66 0.23 -11.81
N SER A 222 8.39 1.51 -11.64
CA SER A 222 9.40 2.55 -11.47
C SER A 222 8.90 3.64 -10.54
N LEU A 223 9.80 4.27 -9.79
CA LEU A 223 9.51 5.43 -8.94
C LEU A 223 9.79 6.77 -9.65
N HIS A 224 10.23 6.76 -10.91
CA HIS A 224 10.59 7.98 -11.65
C HIS A 224 9.37 8.84 -12.03
N ARG A 225 8.20 8.23 -12.19
CA ARG A 225 6.97 8.89 -12.63
C ARG A 225 5.79 8.55 -11.72
N LEU A 226 5.70 9.22 -10.58
CA LEU A 226 4.68 8.98 -9.55
C LEU A 226 3.24 9.27 -10.02
N ASP A 227 3.09 10.05 -11.09
CA ASP A 227 1.82 10.35 -11.75
C ASP A 227 1.29 9.21 -12.63
N ASP A 228 2.12 8.20 -12.94
CA ASP A 228 1.74 7.09 -13.82
C ASP A 228 0.87 6.07 -13.07
N ILE A 229 -0.45 6.23 -13.25
CA ILE A 229 -1.46 5.34 -12.68
C ILE A 229 -1.23 3.89 -13.13
N ASP A 230 -0.88 3.66 -14.40
CA ASP A 230 -0.68 2.34 -15.02
C ASP A 230 0.54 1.60 -14.45
N THR A 231 1.47 2.32 -13.82
CA THR A 231 2.59 1.77 -13.04
C THR A 231 2.21 1.48 -11.59
N HIS A 232 1.49 2.41 -10.94
CA HIS A 232 1.37 2.41 -9.48
C HIS A 232 0.10 1.76 -8.93
N PHE A 233 -0.97 1.69 -9.73
CA PHE A 233 -2.26 1.11 -9.35
C PHE A 233 -2.49 -0.24 -10.05
N THR A 234 -3.39 -1.03 -9.49
CA THR A 234 -3.63 -2.43 -9.86
C THR A 234 -5.13 -2.69 -10.05
N VAL A 235 -5.90 -1.65 -10.38
CA VAL A 235 -7.37 -1.67 -10.32
C VAL A 235 -8.03 -1.66 -11.70
N PHE A 236 -7.27 -1.95 -12.75
CA PHE A 236 -7.69 -1.83 -14.16
C PHE A 236 -8.78 -2.81 -14.62
N ASN A 237 -9.21 -3.72 -13.76
CA ASN A 237 -10.12 -4.83 -14.08
C ASN A 237 -11.61 -4.45 -14.28
N TYR A 238 -11.95 -3.19 -14.60
CA TYR A 238 -13.35 -2.73 -14.62
C TYR A 238 -13.85 -2.15 -15.95
N GLY A 239 -13.05 -2.09 -17.01
CA GLY A 239 -13.56 -1.55 -18.29
C GLY A 239 -12.69 -1.64 -19.53
N ASP A 240 -11.48 -2.21 -19.44
CA ASP A 240 -10.58 -2.35 -20.58
C ASP A 240 -10.01 -3.78 -20.57
N ASP A 241 -10.69 -4.68 -21.27
CA ASP A 241 -10.37 -6.11 -21.28
C ASP A 241 -8.93 -6.37 -21.77
N ASP A 242 -8.40 -5.49 -22.63
CA ASP A 242 -7.04 -5.57 -23.17
C ASP A 242 -5.98 -5.32 -22.08
N LYS A 243 -6.35 -4.66 -20.97
CA LYS A 243 -5.47 -4.39 -19.82
C LYS A 243 -5.54 -5.46 -18.74
N VAL A 244 -6.45 -6.43 -18.84
CA VAL A 244 -6.69 -7.44 -17.81
C VAL A 244 -5.90 -8.72 -18.09
N LEU A 245 -4.82 -8.93 -17.34
CA LEU A 245 -4.18 -10.25 -17.27
C LEU A 245 -4.83 -11.09 -16.16
N GLN A 246 -5.60 -12.12 -16.54
CA GLN A 246 -6.13 -13.11 -15.59
C GLN A 246 -5.23 -14.35 -15.53
N GLU A 247 -4.44 -14.49 -14.46
CA GLU A 247 -3.79 -15.76 -14.15
C GLU A 247 -4.58 -16.53 -13.09
N ARG A 248 -5.00 -17.77 -13.42
CA ARG A 248 -5.61 -18.70 -12.46
C ARG A 248 -4.50 -19.46 -11.73
N LEU A 249 -4.03 -18.92 -10.61
CA LEU A 249 -3.27 -19.72 -9.64
C LEU A 249 -4.25 -20.46 -8.74
N GLY A 250 -4.32 -21.79 -8.88
CA GLY A 250 -4.99 -22.64 -7.90
C GLY A 250 -4.24 -22.60 -6.56
N CYS A 251 -4.96 -22.55 -5.45
CA CYS A 251 -4.40 -22.61 -4.09
C CYS A 251 -3.63 -23.93 -3.85
N ARG A 252 -2.36 -23.99 -4.26
CA ARG A 252 -1.32 -24.83 -3.64
C ARG A 252 -0.29 -24.00 -2.86
N LEU A 253 -0.40 -22.66 -2.91
CA LEU A 253 0.31 -21.77 -2.02
C LEU A 253 -0.32 -21.85 -0.63
N GLN A 254 0.33 -22.56 0.29
CA GLN A 254 0.10 -22.38 1.72
C GLN A 254 0.55 -20.98 2.12
N VAL A 255 -0.27 -19.97 1.86
CA VAL A 255 -0.10 -18.66 2.48
C VAL A 255 -0.54 -18.82 3.93
N ARG A 256 0.41 -19.00 4.85
CA ARG A 256 0.16 -18.77 6.28
C ARG A 256 -0.12 -17.27 6.41
N ILE A 257 -1.39 -16.91 6.47
CA ILE A 257 -1.81 -15.57 6.88
C ILE A 257 -1.44 -15.47 8.36
N PHE A 258 -0.27 -14.90 8.65
CA PHE A 258 -0.01 -14.31 9.96
C PHE A 258 -0.85 -13.05 10.04
N ILE A 259 -2.01 -13.13 10.69
CA ILE A 259 -2.57 -11.93 11.29
C ILE A 259 -1.57 -11.59 12.39
N LEU A 260 -0.77 -10.55 12.18
CA LEU A 260 0.00 -9.95 13.25
C LEU A 260 -1.01 -9.43 14.28
N SER A 261 -1.34 -10.24 15.29
CA SER A 261 -1.75 -9.69 16.56
C SER A 261 -0.49 -9.05 17.15
N GLN A 262 -0.34 -7.75 16.97
CA GLN A 262 0.48 -7.02 17.92
C GLN A 262 -0.37 -6.80 19.17
N SER A 263 -0.28 -7.77 20.07
CA SER A 263 -0.36 -7.64 21.53
C SER A 263 0.05 -8.97 22.15
#